data_AF-A0AA51I7B1-F1
#
_entry.id   AF-A0AA51I7B1-F1
#
_cell.length_a   1.000
_cell.length_b   1.000
_cell.length_c   1.000
_cell.angle_alpha   90.00
_cell.angle_beta   90.00
_cell.angle_gamma   90.00
#
_symmetry.space_group_name_H-M   'P 1'
#
loop_
_entity.id
_entity.type
_entity.pdbx_description
1 polymer ?
#
loop_
_entity_poly.entity_id
_entity_poly.type
_entity_poly.pdbx_seq_one_letter_code
_entity_poly.pdbx_strand_id
1 'polypeptide(L)'
;ENDVAAIDINMGCPKEFSVKGGMGVALMEDSDNAYNILKTLVDNITIPVTCKIRIFDSAEKTLEFVNKLAKAGIKAIAIHGRTRKERPQHAMHYDI
;
A
#
# COMPACT_ATOMS: atom_id res chain seq x y z
N GLU A 1 17.46 3.57 11.85
CA GLU A 1 17.14 2.17 12.22
C GLU A 1 17.20 1.90 13.73
N ASN A 2 17.77 2.80 14.54
CA ASN A 2 17.93 2.58 15.98
C ASN A 2 16.77 3.13 16.84
N ASP A 3 15.92 4.00 16.27
CA ASP A 3 14.88 4.73 17.02
C ASP A 3 13.46 4.20 16.77
N VAL A 4 13.27 3.43 15.69
CA VAL A 4 11.98 2.90 15.28
C VAL A 4 12.08 1.42 14.98
N ALA A 5 11.03 0.66 15.30
CA ALA A 5 11.02 -0.79 15.10
C ALA A 5 10.73 -1.21 13.65
N ALA A 6 10.15 -0.33 12.83
CA ALA A 6 9.76 -0.63 11.45
C ALA A 6 9.50 0.67 10.65
N ILE A 7 9.43 0.54 9.33
CA ILE A 7 8.97 1.57 8.40
C ILE A 7 7.69 1.08 7.71
N ASP A 8 6.67 1.94 7.63
CA ASP A 8 5.44 1.68 6.87
C ASP A 8 5.28 2.68 5.73
N ILE A 9 4.91 2.19 4.55
CA ILE A 9 4.67 3.02 3.37
C ILE A 9 3.18 3.18 3.14
N ASN A 10 2.74 4.45 3.14
CA ASN A 10 1.36 4.80 2.85
C ASN A 10 1.09 4.73 1.33
N MET A 11 0.28 3.76 0.95
CA MET A 11 -0.24 3.58 -0.41
C MET A 11 -1.78 3.67 -0.44
N GLY A 12 -2.39 4.34 0.54
CA GLY A 12 -3.85 4.34 0.73
C GLY A 12 -4.49 5.71 0.93
N CYS A 13 -3.71 6.80 1.07
CA CYS A 13 -4.24 8.15 1.25
C CYS A 13 -4.92 8.66 -0.04
N PRO A 14 -6.22 9.00 -0.03
CA PRO A 14 -6.90 9.54 -1.20
C PRO A 14 -6.91 11.07 -1.26
N LYS A 15 -6.30 11.76 -0.30
CA LYS A 15 -6.31 13.23 -0.24
C LYS A 15 -5.56 13.81 -1.45
N GLU A 16 -6.12 14.87 -2.01
CA GLU A 16 -5.67 15.45 -3.27
C GLU A 16 -4.18 15.83 -3.29
N PHE A 17 -3.65 16.39 -2.19
CA PHE A 17 -2.22 16.73 -2.09
C PHE A 17 -1.31 15.51 -2.24
N SER A 18 -1.74 14.36 -1.71
CA SER A 18 -0.99 13.09 -1.79
C SER A 18 -1.01 12.58 -3.23
N VAL A 19 -2.21 12.55 -3.83
CA VAL A 19 -2.40 12.06 -5.20
C VAL A 19 -1.62 12.92 -6.21
N LYS A 20 -1.69 14.25 -6.11
CA LYS A 20 -0.95 15.16 -7.00
C LYS A 20 0.57 15.00 -6.88
N GLY A 21 1.05 14.59 -5.71
CA GLY A 21 2.46 14.27 -5.49
C GLY A 21 2.86 12.85 -5.86
N GLY A 22 1.98 12.05 -6.46
CA GLY A 22 2.26 10.64 -6.80
C GLY A 22 2.36 9.71 -5.58
N MET A 23 1.85 10.14 -4.42
CA MET A 23 1.91 9.42 -3.15
C MET A 23 0.56 8.82 -2.76
N GLY A 24 0.56 7.92 -1.77
CA GLY A 24 -0.68 7.35 -1.26
C GLY A 24 -1.34 6.48 -2.33
N VAL A 25 -2.65 6.67 -2.54
CA VAL A 25 -3.42 5.81 -3.47
C VAL A 25 -2.95 5.93 -4.94
N ALA A 26 -2.22 6.98 -5.31
CA ALA A 26 -1.63 7.10 -6.64
C ALA A 26 -0.59 5.99 -6.92
N LEU A 27 0.11 5.49 -5.89
CA LEU A 27 1.02 4.35 -6.02
C LEU A 27 0.29 3.04 -6.34
N MET A 28 -1.01 2.95 -6.07
CA MET A 28 -1.80 1.78 -6.49
C MET A 28 -2.08 1.78 -8.00
N GLU A 29 -2.03 2.95 -8.65
CA GLU A 29 -2.20 3.08 -10.10
C GLU A 29 -0.89 2.76 -10.84
N ASP A 30 0.26 2.97 -10.19
CA ASP A 30 1.60 2.62 -10.68
C ASP A 30 2.24 1.54 -9.80
N SER A 31 1.82 0.30 -10.06
CA SER A 31 2.24 -0.85 -9.26
C SER A 31 3.73 -1.21 -9.40
N ASP A 32 4.38 -0.85 -10.51
CA ASP A 32 5.82 -1.04 -10.70
C ASP A 32 6.61 -0.07 -9.82
N ASN A 33 6.21 1.20 -9.78
CA ASN A 33 6.81 2.17 -8.89
C ASN A 33 6.60 1.79 -7.41
N ALA A 34 5.40 1.36 -7.02
CA ALA A 34 5.14 0.86 -5.67
C ALA A 34 6.05 -0.31 -5.29
N TYR A 35 6.22 -1.29 -6.19
CA TYR A 35 7.16 -2.40 -5.99
C TYR A 35 8.60 -1.91 -5.84
N ASN A 36 9.06 -1.02 -6.72
CA ASN A 36 10.43 -0.52 -6.71
C ASN A 36 10.76 0.26 -5.43
N ILE A 37 9.81 1.06 -4.92
CA ILE A 37 9.95 1.77 -3.64
C ILE A 37 10.15 0.77 -2.50
N LEU A 38 9.25 -0.23 -2.39
CA LEU A 38 9.33 -1.22 -1.33
C LEU A 38 10.61 -2.06 -1.43
N LYS A 39 10.96 -2.50 -2.64
CA LYS A 39 12.15 -3.31 -2.87
C LYS A 39 13.41 -2.55 -2.50
N THR A 40 13.50 -1.28 -2.88
CA THR A 40 14.62 -0.41 -2.51
C THR A 40 14.74 -0.29 -1.00
N LEU A 41 13.64 -0.07 -0.28
CA LEU A 41 13.67 0.02 1.19
C LEU A 41 14.10 -1.31 1.81
N VAL A 42 13.48 -2.42 1.41
CA VAL A 42 13.78 -3.76 1.92
C VAL A 42 15.24 -4.13 1.71
N ASP A 43 15.84 -3.76 0.58
CA ASP A 43 17.24 -4.09 0.27
C ASP A 43 18.27 -3.24 1.01
N ASN A 44 17.87 -2.08 1.55
CA ASN A 44 18.81 -1.09 2.10
C ASN A 44 18.62 -0.79 3.59
N ILE A 45 17.61 -1.35 4.25
CA ILE A 45 17.41 -1.18 5.70
C ILE A 45 17.28 -2.54 6.40
N THR A 46 17.72 -2.62 7.65
CA THR A 46 17.69 -3.88 8.42
C THR A 46 16.40 -4.09 9.21
N ILE A 47 15.65 -3.01 9.49
CA ILE A 47 14.35 -3.09 10.17
C ILE A 47 13.22 -3.48 9.21
N PRO A 48 12.14 -4.12 9.68
CA PRO A 48 10.97 -4.46 8.86
C PRO A 48 10.39 -3.30 8.05
N VAL A 49 10.15 -3.55 6.76
CA VAL A 49 9.33 -2.68 5.89
C VAL A 49 7.94 -3.27 5.79
N THR A 50 6.94 -2.42 5.93
CA THR A 50 5.51 -2.74 5.81
C THR A 50 4.84 -1.74 4.88
N CYS A 51 3.63 -2.02 4.44
CA CYS A 51 2.85 -1.03 3.70
C CYS A 51 1.36 -1.09 4.06
N LYS A 52 0.69 0.05 3.86
CA LYS A 52 -0.76 0.16 4.00
C LYS A 52 -1.42 0.56 2.69
N ILE A 53 -2.36 -0.26 2.22
CA ILE A 53 -3.10 -0.05 0.96
C ILE A 53 -4.60 0.18 1.20
N ARG A 54 -5.31 0.40 0.09
CA ARG A 54 -6.76 0.20 -0.05
C ARG A 54 -7.03 -1.01 -0.94
N ILE A 55 -8.29 -1.41 -1.08
CA ILE A 55 -8.72 -2.41 -2.07
C ILE A 55 -9.01 -1.76 -3.43
N PHE A 56 -8.98 -2.57 -4.48
CA PHE A 56 -9.55 -2.22 -5.79
C PHE A 56 -11.02 -2.62 -5.86
N ASP A 57 -11.67 -2.30 -6.99
CA ASP A 57 -13.07 -2.65 -7.25
C ASP A 57 -13.29 -4.18 -7.42
N SER A 58 -12.23 -4.99 -7.45
CA SER A 58 -12.32 -6.46 -7.47
C SER A 58 -11.26 -7.14 -6.58
N ALA A 59 -11.60 -8.31 -6.04
CA ALA A 59 -10.70 -9.12 -5.25
C ALA A 59 -9.49 -9.61 -6.05
N GLU A 60 -9.67 -9.99 -7.31
CA GLU A 60 -8.59 -10.43 -8.19
C GLU A 60 -7.52 -9.35 -8.39
N LYS A 61 -7.92 -8.10 -8.67
CA LYS A 61 -6.98 -6.98 -8.81
C LYS A 61 -6.29 -6.63 -7.50
N THR A 62 -7.03 -6.70 -6.39
CA THR A 62 -6.46 -6.51 -5.05
C THR A 62 -5.40 -7.57 -4.77
N LEU A 63 -5.70 -8.84 -5.05
CA LEU A 63 -4.78 -9.95 -4.85
C LEU A 63 -3.54 -9.86 -5.75
N GLU A 64 -3.70 -9.48 -7.02
CA GLU A 64 -2.58 -9.26 -7.94
C GLU A 64 -1.62 -8.19 -7.41
N PHE A 65 -2.17 -7.05 -6.98
CA PHE A 65 -1.38 -5.97 -6.41
C PHE A 65 -0.69 -6.39 -5.12
N VAL A 66 -1.40 -7.03 -4.19
CA VAL A 66 -0.84 -7.55 -2.93
C VAL A 66 0.30 -8.54 -3.21
N ASN A 67 0.10 -9.48 -4.13
CA ASN A 67 1.14 -10.45 -4.53
C ASN A 67 2.37 -9.75 -5.09
N LYS A 68 2.21 -8.68 -5.87
CA LYS A 68 3.32 -7.89 -6.37
C LYS A 68 4.09 -7.22 -5.22
N LEU A 69 3.41 -6.54 -4.30
CA LEU A 69 4.06 -5.91 -3.14
C LEU A 69 4.75 -6.95 -2.23
N ALA A 70 4.15 -8.12 -2.04
CA ALA A 70 4.73 -9.21 -1.26
C ALA A 70 6.07 -9.69 -1.84
N LYS A 71 6.22 -9.74 -3.17
CA LYS A 71 7.49 -10.08 -3.84
C LYS A 71 8.63 -9.10 -3.52
N ALA A 72 8.31 -7.87 -3.10
CA ALA A 72 9.33 -6.91 -2.70
C ALA A 72 10.00 -7.28 -1.36
N GLY A 73 9.40 -8.19 -0.57
CA GLY A 73 9.94 -8.67 0.70
C GLY A 73 9.42 -7.94 1.93
N ILE A 74 8.30 -7.21 1.81
CA ILE A 74 7.63 -6.59 2.97
C ILE A 74 7.24 -7.63 4.02
N LYS A 75 7.28 -7.24 5.30
CA LYS A 75 7.00 -8.13 6.43
C LYS A 75 5.52 -8.22 6.79
N ALA A 76 4.75 -7.18 6.48
CA ALA A 76 3.31 -7.14 6.70
C ALA A 76 2.64 -6.16 5.75
N ILE A 77 1.34 -6.35 5.55
CA ILE A 77 0.47 -5.45 4.79
C ILE A 77 -0.79 -5.13 5.59
N ALA A 78 -1.15 -3.86 5.67
CA ALA A 78 -2.41 -3.41 6.22
C ALA A 78 -3.36 -3.02 5.08
N ILE A 79 -4.57 -3.59 5.08
CA ILE A 79 -5.55 -3.35 4.02
C ILE A 79 -6.73 -2.57 4.59
N HIS A 80 -7.00 -1.40 4.02
CA HIS A 80 -8.28 -0.74 4.23
C HIS A 80 -9.27 -1.31 3.21
N GLY A 81 -10.25 -2.10 3.69
CA GLY A 81 -11.35 -2.67 2.90
C GLY A 81 -12.34 -1.65 2.32
N ARG A 82 -11.86 -0.51 1.82
CA ARG A 82 -12.61 0.47 1.04
C ARG A 82 -11.78 0.89 -0.15
N THR A 83 -12.43 1.06 -1.29
CA THR A 83 -11.81 1.60 -2.50
C THR A 83 -11.39 3.05 -2.28
N ARG A 84 -10.65 3.61 -3.25
CA ARG A 84 -10.28 5.04 -3.26
C ARG A 84 -11.48 5.98 -3.18
N LYS A 85 -12.59 5.62 -3.83
CA LYS A 85 -13.78 6.47 -3.99
C LYS A 85 -14.67 6.45 -2.74
N GLU A 86 -14.53 5.42 -1.92
CA GLU A 86 -15.34 5.21 -0.74
C GLU A 86 -14.89 6.05 0.47
N ARG A 87 -15.88 6.74 1.04
CA ARG A 87 -15.79 7.59 2.23
C ARG A 87 -16.21 6.83 3.50
N PRO A 88 -15.98 7.38 4.71
CA PRO A 88 -16.26 6.69 5.97
C PRO A 88 -17.70 6.15 6.14
N GLN A 89 -18.70 6.79 5.51
CA GLN A 89 -20.09 6.33 5.54
C GLN A 89 -20.37 5.06 4.72
N HIS A 90 -19.46 4.68 3.81
CA HIS A 90 -19.61 3.43 3.06
C HIS A 90 -19.16 2.27 3.96
N ALA A 91 -19.84 1.13 3.83
CA ALA A 91 -19.43 -0.08 4.53
C ALA A 91 -18.00 -0.49 4.12
N MET A 92 -17.36 -1.28 4.98
CA MET A 92 -16.08 -1.91 4.67
C MET A 92 -16.37 -3.27 4.03
N HIS A 93 -15.62 -3.61 2.99
CA HIS A 93 -15.68 -4.90 2.31
C HIS A 93 -14.75 -5.86 3.04
N TYR A 94 -15.33 -6.86 3.70
CA TYR A 94 -14.59 -7.90 4.45
C TYR A 94 -14.31 -9.15 3.60
N ASP A 95 -14.97 -9.24 2.46
CA ASP A 95 -14.96 -10.35 1.51
C ASP A 95 -13.90 -10.20 0.41
N ILE A 96 -13.22 -9.04 0.35
CA ILE A 96 -12.10 -8.72 -0.53
C ILE A 96 -10.79 -8.77 0.25
#